data_AF-A0A9C5YXB5-F1
#
_entry.id   AF-A0A9C5YXB5-F1
#
_cell.length_a   1.000
_cell.length_b   1.000
_cell.length_c   1.000
_cell.angle_alpha   90.00
_cell.angle_beta   90.00
_cell.angle_gamma   90.00
#
_symmetry.space_group_name_H-M   'P 1'
#
loop_
_entity.id
_entity.type
_entity.pdbx_description
1 polymer ?
#
loop_
_entity_poly.entity_id
_entity_poly.type
_entity_poly.pdbx_seq_one_letter_code
_entity_poly.pdbx_strand_id
1 'polypeptide(L)'
;MQERLRYLDSTLGSASGNEYYENLCMKALYPLLGRMQTEIRQANLVTLKKKVFLLLNFFVKQKRTSQMDETLIDFTTPNSNANGAVYIDSLTAQLFSISVLPKNQNGPYEFSGDFALDSRHTDPSLWECMANHQNSLFTLIKQLLMQDANNKQKMLEWFAKFAKTKRK
;
A
#
# COMPACT_ATOMS: atom_id res chain seq x y z
N MET A 1 -10.56 5.75 19.98
CA MET A 1 -9.28 6.46 19.72
C MET A 1 -9.46 7.97 19.83
N GLN A 2 -10.37 8.59 19.07
CA GLN A 2 -10.70 10.03 19.18
C GLN A 2 -10.99 10.51 20.61
N GLU A 3 -11.74 9.73 21.39
CA GLU A 3 -12.03 10.05 22.80
C GLU A 3 -10.78 10.05 23.69
N ARG A 4 -9.81 9.17 23.40
CA ARG A 4 -8.51 9.17 24.10
C ARG A 4 -7.65 10.35 23.69
N LEU A 5 -7.69 10.77 22.42
CA LEU A 5 -6.96 11.95 21.96
C LEU A 5 -7.54 13.23 22.61
N ARG A 6 -8.87 13.35 22.65
CA ARG A 6 -9.54 14.46 23.37
C ARG A 6 -9.24 14.46 24.86
N TYR A 7 -9.16 13.28 25.48
CA TYR A 7 -8.77 13.16 26.88
C TYR A 7 -7.34 13.68 27.12
N LEU A 8 -6.39 13.33 26.24
CA LEU A 8 -5.02 13.85 26.29
C LEU A 8 -5.01 15.38 26.14
N ASP A 9 -5.78 15.93 25.19
CA ASP A 9 -5.88 17.38 25.01
C ASP A 9 -6.43 18.08 26.27
N SER A 10 -7.40 17.46 26.96
CA SER A 10 -7.98 18.01 28.19
C SER A 10 -7.07 17.88 29.43
N THR A 11 -6.13 16.93 29.41
CA THR A 11 -5.30 16.59 30.59
C THR A 11 -3.88 17.17 30.51
N LEU A 12 -3.29 17.19 29.32
CA LEU A 12 -1.87 17.53 29.10
C LEU A 12 -1.67 18.87 28.39
N GLY A 13 -2.74 19.47 27.86
CA GLY A 13 -2.70 20.73 27.13
C GLY A 13 -3.24 20.60 25.71
N SER A 14 -3.63 21.71 25.10
CA SER A 14 -4.12 21.67 23.72
C SER A 14 -3.05 21.11 22.78
N ALA A 15 -3.46 20.26 21.85
CA ALA A 15 -2.63 19.56 20.85
C ALA A 15 -1.83 18.34 21.35
N SER A 16 -1.83 18.00 22.64
CA SER A 16 -1.14 16.80 23.15
C SER A 16 -1.67 15.49 22.55
N GLY A 17 -2.97 15.41 22.21
CA GLY A 17 -3.54 14.27 21.50
C GLY A 17 -2.98 14.15 20.08
N ASN A 18 -2.80 15.27 19.38
CA ASN A 18 -2.23 15.27 18.03
C ASN A 18 -0.75 14.87 18.05
N GLU A 19 0.03 15.41 18.99
CA GLU A 19 1.44 15.07 19.17
C GLU A 19 1.63 13.58 19.53
N TYR A 20 0.77 13.03 20.40
CA TYR A 20 0.77 11.59 20.69
C TYR A 20 0.51 10.75 19.43
N TYR A 21 -0.46 11.17 18.62
CA TYR A 21 -0.80 10.49 17.38
C TYR A 21 0.36 10.53 16.37
N GLU A 22 0.95 11.69 16.15
CA GLU A 22 2.11 11.87 15.27
C GLU A 22 3.29 10.99 15.72
N ASN A 23 3.56 10.97 17.03
CA ASN A 23 4.56 10.08 17.62
C ASN A 23 4.24 8.60 17.39
N LEU A 24 2.98 8.18 17.54
CA LEU A 24 2.54 6.81 17.27
C LEU A 24 2.76 6.45 15.81
N CYS A 25 2.40 7.33 14.88
CA CYS A 25 2.61 7.13 13.45
C CYS A 25 4.09 6.95 13.14
N MET A 26 4.92 7.89 13.57
CA MET A 26 6.35 7.88 13.29
C MET A 26 7.08 6.69 13.93
N LYS A 27 6.74 6.33 15.17
CA LYS A 27 7.46 5.31 15.93
C LYS A 27 6.96 3.88 15.69
N ALA A 28 5.68 3.69 15.37
CA ALA A 28 5.09 2.36 15.25
C ALA A 28 4.59 2.05 13.84
N LEU A 29 3.82 2.96 13.22
CA LEU A 29 3.14 2.67 11.95
C LEU A 29 4.06 2.76 10.74
N TYR A 30 4.92 3.78 10.67
CA TYR A 30 5.86 3.96 9.56
C TYR A 30 6.86 2.79 9.44
N PRO A 31 7.51 2.32 10.54
CA PRO A 31 8.36 1.14 10.46
C PRO A 31 7.62 -0.13 10.03
N LEU A 32 6.37 -0.30 10.46
CA LEU A 32 5.52 -1.42 10.05
C LEU A 32 5.23 -1.37 8.54
N LEU A 33 4.80 -0.22 8.03
CA LEU A 33 4.54 0.00 6.60
C LEU A 33 5.82 -0.16 5.76
N GLY A 34 6.97 0.30 6.27
CA GLY A 34 8.28 0.10 5.62
C GLY A 34 8.68 -1.38 5.50
N ARG A 35 8.46 -2.17 6.56
CA ARG A 35 8.66 -3.63 6.52
C ARG A 35 7.72 -4.29 5.50
N MET A 36 6.45 -3.90 5.48
CA MET A 36 5.49 -4.41 4.49
C MET A 36 5.90 -4.08 3.07
N GLN A 37 6.34 -2.85 2.80
CA GLN A 37 6.81 -2.43 1.49
C GLN A 37 8.02 -3.27 1.04
N THR A 38 8.91 -3.63 1.96
CA THR A 38 10.03 -4.53 1.69
C THR A 38 9.56 -5.95 1.37
N GLU A 39 8.59 -6.49 2.13
CA GLU A 39 7.96 -7.79 1.81
C GLU A 39 7.32 -7.76 0.41
N ILE A 40 6.57 -6.70 0.06
CA ILE A 40 5.89 -6.54 -1.24
C ILE A 40 6.89 -6.37 -2.40
N ARG A 41 8.01 -5.70 -2.16
CA ARG A 41 9.08 -5.52 -3.15
C ARG A 41 9.73 -6.84 -3.54
N GLN A 42 9.82 -7.78 -2.60
CA GLN A 42 10.41 -9.10 -2.83
C GLN A 42 9.37 -10.13 -3.29
N ALA A 43 8.08 -9.84 -3.13
CA ALA A 43 7.00 -10.74 -3.52
C ALA A 43 6.68 -10.67 -5.03
N ASN A 44 6.23 -11.80 -5.53
CA ASN A 44 5.51 -11.97 -6.79
C ASN A 44 4.03 -12.31 -6.49
N LEU A 45 3.24 -12.55 -7.53
CA LEU A 45 1.80 -12.82 -7.39
C LEU A 45 1.50 -14.06 -6.52
N VAL A 46 2.38 -15.07 -6.53
CA VAL A 46 2.19 -16.35 -5.84
C VAL A 46 2.65 -16.27 -4.38
N THR A 47 3.75 -15.56 -4.13
CA THR A 47 4.38 -15.42 -2.80
C THR A 47 3.78 -14.32 -1.94
N LEU A 48 2.96 -13.43 -2.51
CA LEU A 48 2.35 -12.33 -1.76
C LEU A 48 1.44 -12.86 -0.66
N LYS A 49 1.82 -12.61 0.59
CA LYS A 49 1.06 -13.07 1.75
C LYS A 49 -0.28 -12.32 1.86
N LYS A 50 -1.38 -13.06 2.01
CA LYS A 50 -2.75 -12.51 2.23
C LYS A 50 -2.82 -11.47 3.36
N LYS A 51 -1.96 -11.59 4.38
CA LYS A 51 -1.85 -10.64 5.50
C LYS A 51 -1.58 -9.20 5.05
N VAL A 52 -0.95 -8.99 3.89
CA VAL A 52 -0.62 -7.66 3.37
C VAL A 52 -1.88 -6.83 3.20
N PHE A 53 -2.84 -7.32 2.41
CA PHE A 53 -4.09 -6.60 2.19
C PHE A 53 -4.97 -6.54 3.43
N LEU A 54 -4.92 -7.56 4.29
CA LEU A 54 -5.64 -7.50 5.57
C LEU A 54 -5.15 -6.31 6.42
N LEU A 55 -3.83 -6.12 6.50
CA LEU A 55 -3.24 -5.03 7.27
C LEU A 55 -3.41 -3.67 6.59
N LEU A 56 -3.26 -3.57 5.26
CA LEU A 56 -3.52 -2.30 4.55
C LEU A 56 -4.98 -1.87 4.66
N ASN A 57 -5.92 -2.81 4.51
CA ASN A 57 -7.34 -2.52 4.68
C ASN A 57 -7.68 -2.09 6.11
N PHE A 58 -6.93 -2.51 7.12
CA PHE A 58 -7.14 -2.05 8.49
C PHE A 58 -6.98 -0.53 8.64
N PHE A 59 -6.04 0.09 7.92
CA PHE A 59 -5.85 1.55 7.94
C PHE A 59 -7.03 2.32 7.35
N VAL A 60 -7.73 1.73 6.37
CA VAL A 60 -8.75 2.43 5.57
C VAL A 60 -10.19 1.99 5.85
N LYS A 61 -10.39 0.92 6.63
CA LYS A 61 -11.72 0.34 6.91
C LYS A 61 -12.57 1.21 7.84
N GLN A 62 -11.96 2.02 8.69
CA GLN A 62 -12.66 2.75 9.75
C GLN A 62 -12.81 4.24 9.43
N LYS A 63 -13.96 4.64 8.86
CA LYS A 63 -14.29 6.05 8.56
C LYS A 63 -14.24 7.01 9.75
N ARG A 64 -14.25 6.48 10.99
CA ARG A 64 -14.18 7.29 12.23
C ARG A 64 -12.75 7.63 12.63
N THR A 65 -11.74 7.12 11.93
CA THR A 65 -10.33 7.33 12.24
C THR A 65 -9.59 7.92 11.04
N SER A 66 -10.01 9.12 10.62
CA SER A 66 -9.46 9.92 9.49
C SER A 66 -7.95 10.13 9.52
N GLN A 67 -7.28 9.75 10.60
CA GLN A 67 -5.85 9.93 10.78
C GLN A 67 -5.08 8.70 10.28
N MET A 68 -5.67 7.50 10.29
CA MET A 68 -4.98 6.24 9.95
C MET A 68 -4.85 6.05 8.44
N ASP A 69 -5.92 6.35 7.71
CA ASP A 69 -5.94 6.45 6.26
C ASP A 69 -5.04 7.59 5.77
N GLU A 70 -5.02 8.73 6.47
CA GLU A 70 -4.05 9.80 6.17
C GLU A 70 -2.60 9.33 6.37
N THR A 71 -2.33 8.58 7.45
CA THR A 71 -1.00 7.99 7.67
C THR A 71 -0.59 7.05 6.55
N LEU A 72 -1.52 6.23 6.05
CA LEU A 72 -1.24 5.33 4.93
C LEU A 72 -1.01 6.12 3.63
N ILE A 73 -1.85 7.11 3.33
CA ILE A 73 -1.70 7.86 2.08
C ILE A 73 -0.41 8.68 2.07
N ASP A 74 -0.04 9.29 3.19
CA ASP A 74 1.18 10.07 3.33
C ASP A 74 2.42 9.18 3.22
N PHE A 75 2.38 7.98 3.81
CA PHE A 75 3.43 6.99 3.63
C PHE A 75 3.57 6.57 2.15
N THR A 76 2.44 6.40 1.45
CA THR A 76 2.45 5.94 0.05
C THR A 76 2.79 7.03 -0.96
N THR A 77 2.68 8.30 -0.57
CA THR A 77 2.82 9.45 -1.47
C THR A 77 4.22 10.02 -1.38
N PRO A 78 5.06 9.88 -2.43
CA PRO A 78 6.35 10.54 -2.47
C PRO A 78 6.19 12.06 -2.38
N ASN A 79 7.25 12.74 -1.94
CA ASN A 79 7.28 14.19 -1.92
C ASN A 79 6.97 14.79 -3.32
N SER A 80 6.48 16.02 -3.36
CA SER A 80 6.06 16.68 -4.61
C SER A 80 7.18 16.83 -5.64
N ASN A 81 8.43 16.86 -5.18
CA ASN A 81 9.64 17.01 -5.98
C ASN A 81 10.34 15.67 -6.29
N ALA A 82 9.70 14.54 -5.96
CA ALA A 82 10.29 13.21 -6.13
C ALA A 82 10.50 12.89 -7.61
N ASN A 83 11.66 12.30 -7.91
CA ASN A 83 11.92 11.76 -9.23
C ASN A 83 11.13 10.48 -9.47
N GLY A 84 11.21 9.96 -10.70
CA GLY A 84 10.46 8.79 -11.08
C GLY A 84 10.80 7.49 -10.36
N ALA A 85 12.06 7.33 -9.95
CA ALA A 85 12.49 6.15 -9.21
C ALA A 85 11.79 6.05 -7.86
N VAL A 86 11.66 7.18 -7.14
CA VAL A 86 10.95 7.21 -5.84
C VAL A 86 9.47 6.87 -6.00
N TYR A 87 8.83 7.29 -7.10
CA TYR A 87 7.45 6.90 -7.40
C TYR A 87 7.30 5.40 -7.66
N ILE A 88 8.21 4.80 -8.43
CA ILE A 88 8.22 3.35 -8.69
C ILE A 88 8.48 2.55 -7.39
N ASP A 89 9.27 3.12 -6.49
CA ASP A 89 9.60 2.50 -5.22
C ASP A 89 8.50 2.61 -4.16
N SER A 90 7.55 3.54 -4.32
CA SER A 90 6.44 3.73 -3.39
C SER A 90 5.59 2.47 -3.19
N LEU A 91 5.00 2.33 -1.99
CA LEU A 91 4.14 1.19 -1.62
C LEU A 91 3.05 0.92 -2.67
N THR A 92 2.35 1.97 -3.11
CA THR A 92 1.28 1.87 -4.10
C THR A 92 1.79 1.36 -5.45
N ALA A 93 2.92 1.89 -5.94
CA ALA A 93 3.51 1.41 -7.20
C ALA A 93 3.98 -0.05 -7.09
N GLN A 94 4.52 -0.45 -5.93
CA GLN A 94 4.91 -1.83 -5.67
C GLN A 94 3.72 -2.79 -5.68
N LEU A 95 2.54 -2.38 -5.22
CA LEU A 95 1.31 -3.17 -5.32
C LEU A 95 0.79 -3.29 -6.75
N PHE A 96 0.88 -2.22 -7.54
CA PHE A 96 0.50 -2.23 -8.96
C PHE A 96 1.48 -3.04 -9.82
N SER A 97 2.74 -3.18 -9.41
CA SER A 97 3.77 -3.90 -10.17
C SER A 97 3.87 -5.39 -9.82
N ILE A 98 2.97 -5.93 -8.99
CA ILE A 98 2.95 -7.37 -8.71
C ILE A 98 2.58 -8.13 -9.98
N SER A 99 3.43 -9.10 -10.33
CA SER A 99 3.24 -10.00 -11.47
C SER A 99 3.71 -11.40 -11.09
N VAL A 100 3.52 -12.37 -11.98
CA VAL A 100 4.04 -13.73 -11.84
C VAL A 100 5.56 -13.78 -11.94
N LEU A 101 6.15 -12.82 -12.66
CA LEU A 101 7.59 -12.72 -12.78
C LEU A 101 8.19 -12.11 -11.51
N PRO A 102 9.35 -12.63 -11.06
CA PRO A 102 10.07 -12.03 -9.96
C PRO A 102 10.50 -10.60 -10.33
N LYS A 103 10.40 -9.69 -9.35
CA LYS A 103 10.80 -8.28 -9.51
C LYS A 103 12.32 -8.07 -9.45
N ASN A 104 13.06 -9.08 -9.03
CA ASN A 104 14.51 -9.09 -8.89
C ASN A 104 15.10 -10.35 -9.52
N GLN A 105 16.35 -10.27 -9.98
CA GLN A 105 17.05 -11.38 -10.65
C GLN A 105 17.21 -12.62 -9.77
N ASN A 106 17.19 -12.43 -8.44
CA ASN A 106 17.31 -13.50 -7.44
C ASN A 106 15.95 -13.97 -6.90
N GLY A 107 14.85 -13.50 -7.47
CA GLY A 107 13.51 -13.85 -7.00
C GLY A 107 13.13 -15.26 -7.42
N PRO A 108 12.27 -15.94 -6.65
CA PRO A 108 11.91 -17.32 -6.94
C PRO A 108 11.08 -17.38 -8.23
N TYR A 109 11.56 -18.18 -9.20
CA TYR A 109 10.83 -18.53 -10.41
C TYR A 109 9.92 -19.73 -10.13
N GLU A 110 8.94 -19.55 -9.26
CA GLU A 110 8.06 -20.64 -8.81
C GLU A 110 7.22 -21.24 -9.94
N PHE A 111 7.02 -20.49 -11.03
CA PHE A 111 6.23 -20.90 -12.19
C PHE A 111 7.08 -21.25 -13.43
N SER A 112 8.41 -21.36 -13.30
CA SER A 112 9.30 -21.67 -14.45
C SER A 112 10.14 -22.94 -14.27
N GLY A 113 9.80 -23.78 -13.29
CA GLY A 113 10.35 -25.14 -13.19
C GLY A 113 9.72 -26.06 -14.24
N ASP A 114 10.56 -26.83 -14.94
CA ASP A 114 10.24 -27.78 -16.02
C ASP A 114 9.03 -27.40 -16.90
N PHE A 115 9.28 -26.53 -17.88
CA PHE A 115 8.43 -26.35 -19.06
C PHE A 115 8.39 -27.67 -19.87
N ALA A 116 7.71 -28.69 -19.37
CA ALA A 116 7.17 -29.73 -20.23
C ALA A 116 6.13 -29.03 -21.14
N LEU A 117 6.36 -29.15 -22.44
CA LEU A 117 5.67 -28.50 -23.57
C LEU A 117 4.13 -28.63 -23.61
N ASP A 118 3.49 -29.21 -22.60
CA ASP A 118 2.07 -29.55 -22.55
C ASP A 118 1.20 -28.49 -21.84
N SER A 119 1.77 -27.55 -21.09
CA SER A 119 0.99 -26.53 -20.34
C SER A 119 0.70 -25.26 -21.16
N ARG A 120 0.12 -25.40 -22.36
CA ARG A 120 -0.40 -24.25 -23.14
C ARG A 120 -1.64 -23.59 -22.50
N HIS A 121 -2.14 -24.13 -21.40
CA HIS A 121 -3.18 -23.54 -20.60
C HIS A 121 -2.56 -22.79 -19.42
N THR A 122 -2.81 -21.49 -19.33
CA THR A 122 -2.52 -20.71 -18.13
C THR A 122 -3.22 -21.36 -16.94
N ASP A 123 -2.47 -21.72 -15.91
CA ASP A 123 -2.98 -22.42 -14.72
C ASP A 123 -4.19 -21.67 -14.12
N PRO A 124 -5.37 -22.29 -13.98
CA PRO A 124 -6.54 -21.66 -13.35
C PRO A 124 -6.26 -21.01 -11.98
N SER A 125 -5.33 -21.58 -11.21
CA SER A 125 -4.92 -21.03 -9.91
C SER A 125 -4.20 -19.68 -10.04
N LEU A 126 -3.49 -19.45 -11.16
CA LEU A 126 -2.81 -18.19 -11.46
C LEU A 126 -3.82 -17.07 -11.72
N TRP A 127 -4.87 -17.36 -12.49
CA TRP A 127 -5.96 -16.42 -12.75
C TRP A 127 -6.70 -16.09 -11.45
N GLU A 128 -6.93 -17.08 -10.60
CA GLU A 128 -7.54 -16.86 -9.29
C GLU A 128 -6.66 -15.96 -8.40
N CYS A 129 -5.35 -16.23 -8.33
CA CYS A 129 -4.40 -15.37 -7.62
C CYS A 129 -4.41 -13.93 -8.15
N MET A 130 -4.43 -13.76 -9.47
CA MET A 130 -4.49 -12.45 -10.10
C MET A 130 -5.80 -11.72 -9.79
N ALA A 131 -6.94 -12.41 -9.92
CA ALA A 131 -8.25 -11.85 -9.62
C ALA A 131 -8.34 -11.43 -8.14
N ASN A 132 -7.83 -12.25 -7.22
CA ASN A 132 -7.80 -11.95 -5.79
C ASN A 132 -6.94 -10.72 -5.48
N HIS A 133 -5.76 -10.61 -6.10
CA HIS A 133 -4.89 -9.44 -5.97
C HIS A 133 -5.57 -8.17 -6.52
N GLN A 134 -6.13 -8.24 -7.73
CA GLN A 134 -6.82 -7.12 -8.37
C GLN A 134 -8.02 -6.66 -7.55
N ASN A 135 -8.85 -7.58 -7.05
CA ASN A 135 -9.99 -7.25 -6.20
C ASN A 135 -9.57 -6.59 -4.89
N SER A 136 -8.49 -7.09 -4.26
CA SER A 136 -7.96 -6.53 -3.02
C SER A 136 -7.38 -5.14 -3.24
N LEU A 137 -6.61 -4.95 -4.31
CA LEU A 137 -6.03 -3.67 -4.69
C LEU A 137 -7.13 -2.65 -5.05
N PHE A 138 -8.10 -3.04 -5.87
CA PHE A 138 -9.24 -2.19 -6.19
C PHE A 138 -10.00 -1.76 -4.95
N THR A 139 -10.25 -2.69 -4.01
CA THR A 139 -10.92 -2.38 -2.74
C THR A 139 -10.14 -1.36 -1.92
N LEU A 140 -8.82 -1.55 -1.78
CA LEU A 140 -7.95 -0.62 -1.05
C LEU A 140 -7.96 0.79 -1.67
N ILE A 141 -7.74 0.89 -2.99
CA ILE A 141 -7.71 2.17 -3.69
C ILE A 141 -9.09 2.85 -3.63
N LYS A 142 -10.17 2.10 -3.83
CA LYS A 142 -11.53 2.60 -3.71
C LYS A 142 -11.78 3.15 -2.30
N GLN A 143 -11.34 2.44 -1.26
CA GLN A 143 -11.50 2.90 0.11
C GLN A 143 -10.74 4.21 0.35
N LEU A 144 -9.49 4.34 -0.10
CA LEU A 144 -8.71 5.59 -0.02
C LEU A 144 -9.41 6.76 -0.73
N LEU A 145 -9.96 6.52 -1.92
CA LEU A 145 -10.68 7.54 -2.71
C LEU A 145 -12.03 7.97 -2.10
N MET A 146 -12.61 7.14 -1.23
CA MET A 146 -13.96 7.34 -0.67
C MET A 146 -13.97 7.77 0.80
N GLN A 147 -12.81 7.99 1.44
CA GLN A 147 -12.78 8.46 2.84
C GLN A 147 -13.23 9.91 2.95
N ASP A 148 -12.46 10.81 2.33
CA ASP A 148 -12.68 12.26 2.36
C ASP A 148 -12.10 12.94 1.11
N ALA A 149 -12.35 14.24 0.96
CA ALA A 149 -11.92 15.02 -0.20
C ALA A 149 -10.40 15.18 -0.29
N ASN A 150 -9.70 15.29 0.83
CA ASN A 150 -8.25 15.46 0.90
C ASN A 150 -7.53 14.18 0.47
N ASN A 151 -7.92 13.03 1.03
CA ASN A 151 -7.37 11.73 0.66
C ASN A 151 -7.66 11.39 -0.79
N LYS A 152 -8.87 11.70 -1.28
CA LYS A 152 -9.20 11.60 -2.71
C LYS A 152 -8.26 12.44 -3.57
N GLN A 153 -8.01 13.70 -3.20
CA GLN A 153 -7.12 14.58 -3.93
C GLN A 153 -5.68 14.04 -3.94
N LYS A 154 -5.11 13.70 -2.78
CA LYS A 154 -3.75 13.13 -2.66
C LYS A 154 -3.58 11.88 -3.55
N MET A 155 -4.57 10.97 -3.54
CA MET A 155 -4.52 9.76 -4.35
C MET A 155 -4.60 10.04 -5.86
N LEU A 156 -5.44 10.99 -6.28
CA LEU A 156 -5.54 11.41 -7.68
C LEU A 156 -4.26 12.11 -8.15
N GLU A 157 -3.68 12.96 -7.32
CA GLU A 157 -2.39 13.58 -7.57
C GLU A 157 -1.27 12.54 -7.72
N TRP A 158 -1.28 11.52 -6.87
CA TRP A 158 -0.35 10.40 -6.97
C TRP A 158 -0.44 9.71 -8.33
N PHE A 159 -1.66 9.37 -8.78
CA PHE A 159 -1.86 8.78 -10.11
C PHE A 159 -1.39 9.69 -11.24
N ALA A 160 -1.71 10.98 -11.17
CA ALA A 160 -1.31 11.95 -12.18
C ALA A 160 0.21 12.09 -12.29
N LYS A 161 0.92 12.12 -11.15
CA LYS A 161 2.38 12.21 -11.11
C LYS A 161 3.02 10.91 -11.60
N PHE A 162 2.56 9.75 -11.12
CA PHE A 162 3.04 8.45 -11.57
C PHE A 162 2.91 8.26 -13.08
N ALA A 163 1.78 8.67 -13.67
CA ALA A 163 1.55 8.60 -15.12
C ALA A 163 2.48 9.54 -15.91
N LYS A 164 2.77 10.74 -15.40
CA LYS A 164 3.72 11.68 -16.02
C LYS A 164 5.15 11.15 -16.00
N THR A 165 5.53 10.48 -14.91
CA THR A 165 6.85 9.88 -14.75
C THR A 165 7.14 8.82 -15.81
N LYS A 166 6.16 7.98 -16.16
CA LYS A 166 6.30 6.86 -17.11
C LYS A 166 6.40 7.28 -18.58
N ARG A 167 6.13 8.55 -18.91
CA ARG A 167 6.12 9.07 -20.29
C ARG A 167 7.47 9.62 -20.78
N LYS A 168 8.51 9.57 -19.94
CA LYS A 168 9.88 9.90 -20.31
C LYS A 168 10.69 8.61 -20.42
#